data_AF-A0AAD9XRR3-F1
#
_entry.id   AF-A0AAD9XRR3-F1
#
_cell.length_a   1.000
_cell.length_b   1.000
_cell.length_c   1.000
_cell.angle_alpha   90.00
_cell.angle_beta   90.00
_cell.angle_gamma   90.00
#
_symmetry.space_group_name_H-M   'P 1'
#
loop_
_entity.id
_entity.type
_entity.pdbx_description
1 polymer ?
#
loop_
_entity_poly.entity_id
_entity_poly.type
_entity_poly.pdbx_seq_one_letter_code
_entity_poly.pdbx_strand_id
1 'polypeptide(L)'
;MLAEGLHKKPLKDIVAKLVQLKFNCAKQGIAKNNPTLLNMSHAQAFEAVVDELGKQGIMMVLDNHVSNPKWCCADEDGNGFFKDADFNPLEWQWGPAIVAQKFSSKNQVVAMSLRNELRGSRQNEQDWYRYIVKGARMVHKANPDVLVIVSGLNWGTDLSFLRKNLWALQGNYYLRDHTNAEETFGILDINWDHLNPNSNFPTSYILYHPESGKCIGANVKNEVFTSNSRRWWSRRWSQDGDGGPIRLMGSALCLKVVGDGLPPILSSDCLSQQSAWKSVSKSNLHLAAKMN
;
A
#
# COMPACT_ATOMS: atom_id res chain seq x y z
N MET A 1 1.02 18.44 -18.09
CA MET A 1 1.55 18.65 -19.45
C MET A 1 1.89 20.12 -19.75
N LEU A 2 3.18 20.50 -19.70
CA LEU A 2 3.82 21.79 -20.12
C LEU A 2 4.85 21.22 -21.06
N ALA A 3 5.02 21.93 -22.15
CA ALA A 3 5.82 21.51 -23.27
C ALA A 3 7.29 21.26 -22.88
N GLU A 4 7.77 20.15 -23.40
CA GLU A 4 9.17 19.78 -23.61
C GLU A 4 9.97 20.76 -24.48
N GLY A 5 11.30 20.68 -24.40
CA GLY A 5 12.18 21.11 -25.51
C GLY A 5 12.81 22.51 -25.40
N LEU A 6 12.51 23.30 -24.36
CA LEU A 6 13.07 24.65 -24.16
C LEU A 6 14.59 24.69 -23.90
N HIS A 7 15.16 23.54 -23.55
CA HIS A 7 16.59 23.35 -23.33
C HIS A 7 17.35 23.08 -24.64
N LYS A 8 16.65 22.62 -25.70
CA LYS A 8 17.26 22.33 -27.02
C LYS A 8 17.26 23.55 -27.93
N LYS A 9 16.30 24.47 -27.73
CA LYS A 9 16.23 25.77 -28.40
C LYS A 9 15.60 26.81 -27.46
N PRO A 10 16.02 28.08 -27.52
CA PRO A 10 15.38 29.16 -26.76
C PRO A 10 13.86 29.18 -26.99
N LEU A 11 13.07 29.42 -25.93
CA LEU A 11 11.61 29.50 -26.01
C LEU A 11 11.12 30.42 -27.13
N LYS A 12 11.82 31.54 -27.39
CA LYS A 12 11.48 32.47 -28.48
C LYS A 12 11.55 31.82 -29.87
N ASP A 13 12.47 30.87 -30.09
CA ASP A 13 12.70 30.24 -31.39
C ASP A 13 11.72 29.09 -31.62
N ILE A 14 11.29 28.41 -30.56
CA ILE A 14 10.20 27.41 -30.60
C ILE A 14 8.86 28.10 -30.88
N VAL A 15 8.61 29.23 -30.21
CA VAL A 15 7.42 30.07 -30.44
C VAL A 15 7.46 30.70 -31.83
N ALA A 16 8.61 31.19 -32.31
CA ALA A 16 8.76 31.70 -33.67
C ALA A 16 8.55 30.60 -34.73
N LYS A 17 9.00 29.35 -34.48
CA LYS A 17 8.75 28.20 -35.37
C LYS A 17 7.25 27.84 -35.39
N LEU A 18 6.55 27.88 -34.26
CA LEU A 18 5.10 27.63 -34.17
C LEU A 18 4.26 28.71 -34.88
N VAL A 19 4.70 29.97 -34.80
CA VAL A 19 4.11 31.11 -35.54
C VAL A 19 4.41 31.02 -37.04
N GLN A 20 5.63 30.64 -37.42
CA GLN A 20 6.05 30.43 -38.81
C GLN A 20 5.36 29.21 -39.46
N LEU A 21 5.09 28.15 -38.68
CA LEU A 21 4.37 26.94 -39.09
C LEU A 21 2.83 27.06 -38.99
N LYS A 22 2.30 28.22 -38.57
CA LYS A 22 0.87 28.50 -38.42
C LYS A 22 0.08 27.36 -37.75
N PHE A 23 0.46 26.94 -36.54
CA PHE A 23 -0.37 26.04 -35.72
C PHE A 23 -1.62 26.76 -35.16
N ASN A 24 -2.45 27.24 -36.08
CA ASN A 24 -3.85 27.55 -35.86
C ASN A 24 -4.70 26.27 -35.96
N CYS A 25 -4.15 25.18 -36.51
CA CYS A 25 -4.88 23.95 -36.86
C CYS A 25 -5.44 23.17 -35.67
N ALA A 26 -4.87 23.21 -34.46
CA ALA A 26 -5.45 22.50 -33.31
C ALA A 26 -6.71 23.22 -32.79
N LYS A 27 -6.62 24.53 -32.53
CA LYS A 27 -7.79 25.34 -32.13
C LYS A 27 -8.80 25.46 -33.26
N GLN A 28 -8.37 25.65 -34.51
CA GLN A 28 -9.25 25.66 -35.68
C GLN A 28 -9.83 24.28 -35.95
N GLY A 29 -9.09 23.20 -35.70
CA GLY A 29 -9.57 21.83 -35.80
C GLY A 29 -10.61 21.51 -34.75
N ILE A 30 -10.42 21.96 -33.50
CA ILE A 30 -11.44 21.91 -32.44
C ILE A 30 -12.62 22.80 -32.82
N ALA A 31 -12.41 24.05 -33.27
CA ALA A 31 -13.48 24.93 -33.70
C ALA A 31 -14.31 24.33 -34.85
N LYS A 32 -13.65 23.63 -35.78
CA LYS A 32 -14.29 23.02 -36.94
C LYS A 32 -15.06 21.75 -36.59
N ASN A 33 -14.49 20.87 -35.76
CA ASN A 33 -15.04 19.54 -35.53
C ASN A 33 -15.74 19.38 -34.17
N ASN A 34 -15.36 20.17 -33.17
CA ASN A 34 -15.83 20.10 -31.78
C ASN A 34 -15.98 21.52 -31.16
N PRO A 35 -16.75 22.44 -31.78
CA PRO A 35 -16.79 23.85 -31.39
C PRO A 35 -17.21 24.08 -29.94
N THR A 36 -18.03 23.19 -29.38
CA THR A 36 -18.53 23.27 -28.01
C THR A 36 -17.42 23.17 -26.96
N LEU A 37 -16.32 22.48 -27.26
CA LEU A 37 -15.17 22.35 -26.35
C LEU A 37 -14.48 23.69 -26.09
N LEU A 38 -14.59 24.67 -27.00
CA LEU A 38 -13.97 25.99 -26.83
C LEU A 38 -14.59 26.82 -25.70
N ASN A 39 -15.81 26.49 -25.29
CA ASN A 39 -16.54 27.16 -24.21
C ASN A 39 -16.46 26.38 -22.88
N MET A 40 -15.71 25.28 -22.85
CA MET A 40 -15.57 24.42 -21.68
C MET A 40 -14.30 24.76 -20.89
N SER A 41 -14.37 24.56 -19.57
CA SER A 41 -13.15 24.44 -18.75
C SER A 41 -12.36 23.19 -19.14
N HIS A 42 -11.06 23.16 -18.84
CA HIS A 42 -10.22 21.98 -19.07
C HIS A 42 -10.81 20.69 -18.47
N ALA A 43 -11.42 20.78 -17.28
CA ALA A 43 -12.02 19.64 -16.60
C ALA A 43 -13.31 19.14 -17.29
N GLN A 44 -14.09 20.03 -17.90
CA GLN A 44 -15.27 19.68 -18.69
C GLN A 44 -14.86 19.10 -20.05
N ALA A 45 -13.86 19.69 -20.71
CA ALA A 45 -13.33 19.16 -21.96
C ALA A 45 -12.75 17.75 -21.79
N PHE A 46 -12.02 17.50 -20.68
CA PHE A 46 -11.51 16.17 -20.36
C PHE A 46 -12.64 15.16 -20.12
N GLU A 47 -13.67 15.54 -19.38
CA GLU A 47 -14.85 14.71 -19.16
C GLU A 47 -15.60 14.39 -20.46
N ALA A 48 -15.74 15.36 -21.38
CA ALA A 48 -16.33 15.13 -22.69
C ALA A 48 -15.54 14.11 -23.53
N VAL A 49 -14.20 14.10 -23.42
CA VAL A 49 -13.35 13.08 -24.05
C VAL A 49 -13.57 11.71 -23.42
N VAL A 50 -13.62 11.63 -22.09
CA VAL A 50 -13.92 10.37 -21.36
C VAL A 50 -15.29 9.82 -21.75
N ASP A 51 -16.29 10.67 -21.92
CA ASP A 51 -17.63 10.26 -22.34
C ASP A 51 -17.65 9.73 -23.77
N GLU A 52 -16.96 10.40 -24.69
CA GLU A 52 -16.91 9.94 -26.08
C GLU A 52 -16.14 8.62 -26.20
N LEU A 53 -15.00 8.47 -25.53
CA LEU A 53 -14.26 7.19 -25.48
C LEU A 53 -15.13 6.06 -24.91
N GLY A 54 -15.91 6.36 -23.87
CA GLY A 54 -16.87 5.41 -23.29
C GLY A 54 -17.95 4.94 -24.27
N LYS A 55 -18.51 5.85 -25.08
CA LYS A 55 -19.48 5.48 -26.13
C LYS A 55 -18.89 4.56 -27.19
N GLN A 56 -17.59 4.67 -27.44
CA GLN A 56 -16.85 3.80 -28.36
C GLN A 56 -16.42 2.47 -27.70
N GLY A 57 -16.80 2.23 -26.44
CA GLY A 57 -16.44 1.01 -25.70
C GLY A 57 -14.98 0.97 -25.23
N ILE A 58 -14.30 2.12 -25.19
CA ILE A 58 -12.89 2.20 -24.78
C ILE A 58 -12.81 2.40 -23.27
N MET A 59 -12.12 1.48 -22.61
CA MET A 59 -11.79 1.59 -21.19
C MET A 59 -10.56 2.50 -20.99
N MET A 60 -10.53 3.19 -19.86
CA MET A 60 -9.50 4.19 -19.57
C MET A 60 -8.87 4.00 -18.20
N VAL A 61 -7.58 4.31 -18.16
CA VAL A 61 -6.79 4.49 -16.95
C VAL A 61 -6.49 5.98 -16.81
N LEU A 62 -6.93 6.62 -15.74
CA LEU A 62 -6.58 8.01 -15.46
C LEU A 62 -5.23 8.07 -14.76
N ASP A 63 -4.30 8.85 -15.29
CA ASP A 63 -2.94 8.93 -14.76
C ASP A 63 -2.64 10.29 -14.14
N ASN A 64 -2.33 10.30 -12.85
CA ASN A 64 -1.78 11.48 -12.18
C ASN A 64 -0.29 11.61 -12.52
N HIS A 65 0.00 12.23 -13.66
CA HIS A 65 1.36 12.20 -14.21
C HIS A 65 2.34 13.14 -13.48
N VAL A 66 1.96 14.41 -13.30
CA VAL A 66 2.77 15.46 -12.64
C VAL A 66 1.84 16.53 -12.06
N SER A 67 2.28 17.26 -11.03
CA SER A 67 1.43 18.26 -10.36
C SER A 67 1.27 19.51 -11.20
N ASN A 68 2.38 19.99 -11.74
CA ASN A 68 2.37 21.08 -12.70
C ASN A 68 2.09 20.51 -14.07
N PRO A 69 1.39 21.27 -14.93
CA PRO A 69 1.20 20.78 -16.25
C PRO A 69 2.57 20.86 -16.89
N LYS A 70 3.52 19.91 -16.77
CA LYS A 70 4.89 19.98 -17.31
C LYS A 70 5.42 18.72 -17.99
N TRP A 71 6.66 18.77 -18.49
CA TRP A 71 7.38 17.57 -18.87
C TRP A 71 8.20 17.03 -17.72
N CYS A 72 8.29 15.72 -17.69
CA CYS A 72 8.97 14.90 -16.71
C CYS A 72 9.88 13.91 -17.48
N CYS A 73 10.82 13.19 -16.91
CA CYS A 73 10.84 12.76 -15.53
C CYS A 73 12.29 12.81 -15.01
N ALA A 74 12.92 13.99 -15.17
CA ALA A 74 14.24 14.25 -14.61
C ALA A 74 14.20 14.26 -13.07
N ASP A 75 15.34 14.02 -12.44
CA ASP A 75 15.45 14.00 -10.97
C ASP A 75 15.18 15.37 -10.33
N GLU A 76 15.45 16.45 -11.07
CA GLU A 76 15.38 17.83 -10.57
C GLU A 76 14.11 18.55 -11.03
N ASP A 77 13.15 17.82 -11.60
CA ASP A 77 11.89 18.42 -12.02
C ASP A 77 10.97 18.78 -10.85
N GLY A 78 11.39 18.64 -9.60
CA GLY A 78 10.61 19.08 -8.43
C GLY A 78 9.25 18.40 -8.28
N ASN A 79 9.00 17.29 -8.99
CA ASN A 79 7.76 16.51 -8.93
C ASN A 79 8.00 15.02 -8.66
N GLY A 80 9.26 14.60 -8.48
CA GLY A 80 9.68 13.21 -8.41
C GLY A 80 9.23 12.50 -7.13
N PHE A 81 9.17 13.18 -6.00
CA PHE A 81 8.72 12.61 -4.74
C PHE A 81 7.95 13.58 -3.85
N PHE A 82 7.24 13.02 -2.87
CA PHE A 82 6.52 13.77 -1.85
C PHE A 82 7.42 14.83 -1.20
N LYS A 83 6.87 16.05 -1.04
CA LYS A 83 7.54 17.25 -0.47
C LYS A 83 8.59 17.88 -1.38
N ASP A 84 8.71 17.45 -2.63
CA ASP A 84 9.37 18.28 -3.65
C ASP A 84 8.62 19.60 -3.86
N ALA A 85 9.29 20.57 -4.49
CA ALA A 85 8.82 21.94 -4.65
C ALA A 85 7.38 22.02 -5.21
N ASP A 86 7.04 21.12 -6.15
CA ASP A 86 5.73 21.08 -6.79
C ASP A 86 4.88 19.89 -6.34
N PHE A 87 5.32 19.10 -5.36
CA PHE A 87 4.62 17.88 -4.94
C PHE A 87 4.27 17.90 -3.45
N ASN A 88 3.28 18.73 -3.13
CA ASN A 88 2.71 18.79 -1.79
C ASN A 88 1.85 17.53 -1.49
N PRO A 89 2.18 16.72 -0.46
CA PRO A 89 1.46 15.48 -0.19
C PRO A 89 0.02 15.66 0.29
N LEU A 90 -0.30 16.79 0.93
CA LEU A 90 -1.65 17.08 1.39
C LEU A 90 -2.53 17.45 0.20
N GLU A 91 -2.06 18.36 -0.65
CA GLU A 91 -2.75 18.73 -1.89
C GLU A 91 -2.96 17.50 -2.79
N TRP A 92 -1.90 16.73 -3.00
CA TRP A 92 -1.97 15.53 -3.83
C TRP A 92 -2.93 14.49 -3.27
N GLN A 93 -3.15 14.35 -1.96
CA GLN A 93 -4.15 13.40 -1.45
C GLN A 93 -5.57 13.75 -1.91
N TRP A 94 -5.89 15.04 -2.01
CA TRP A 94 -7.21 15.50 -2.46
C TRP A 94 -7.40 15.35 -3.97
N GLY A 95 -6.36 15.58 -4.76
CA GLY A 95 -6.43 15.58 -6.23
C GLY A 95 -7.04 14.29 -6.82
N PRO A 96 -6.41 13.11 -6.67
CA PRO A 96 -6.93 11.84 -7.14
C PRO A 96 -8.28 11.49 -6.53
N ALA A 97 -8.56 11.85 -5.26
CA ALA A 97 -9.87 11.59 -4.65
C ALA A 97 -11.00 12.40 -5.30
N ILE A 98 -10.75 13.67 -5.63
CA ILE A 98 -11.69 14.53 -6.37
C ILE A 98 -11.95 13.95 -7.77
N VAL A 99 -10.89 13.52 -8.47
CA VAL A 99 -11.00 12.90 -9.79
C VAL A 99 -11.77 11.57 -9.69
N ALA A 100 -11.47 10.73 -8.70
CA ALA A 100 -12.15 9.47 -8.46
C ALA A 100 -13.65 9.68 -8.23
N GLN A 101 -14.01 10.65 -7.37
CA GLN A 101 -15.41 11.01 -7.13
C GLN A 101 -16.09 11.50 -8.41
N LYS A 102 -15.41 12.35 -9.19
CA LYS A 102 -15.96 12.93 -10.43
C LYS A 102 -16.31 11.83 -11.45
N PHE A 103 -15.47 10.81 -11.57
CA PHE A 103 -15.65 9.73 -12.55
C PHE A 103 -16.30 8.47 -11.97
N SER A 104 -16.83 8.51 -10.74
CA SER A 104 -17.45 7.37 -10.07
C SER A 104 -18.65 6.76 -10.79
N SER A 105 -19.38 7.54 -11.57
CA SER A 105 -20.52 7.06 -12.38
C SER A 105 -20.13 6.66 -13.81
N LYS A 106 -18.85 6.72 -14.16
CA LYS A 106 -18.35 6.49 -15.53
C LYS A 106 -17.63 5.14 -15.59
N ASN A 107 -18.38 4.06 -15.82
CA ASN A 107 -17.90 2.68 -15.79
C ASN A 107 -16.70 2.41 -16.73
N GLN A 108 -16.52 3.21 -17.78
CA GLN A 108 -15.38 3.12 -18.67
C GLN A 108 -14.05 3.59 -18.04
N VAL A 109 -14.09 4.29 -16.89
CA VAL A 109 -12.91 4.61 -16.08
C VAL A 109 -12.66 3.44 -15.14
N VAL A 110 -11.79 2.53 -15.57
CA VAL A 110 -11.57 1.24 -14.88
C VAL A 110 -10.43 1.27 -13.88
N ALA A 111 -9.49 2.21 -14.03
CA ALA A 111 -8.37 2.35 -13.11
C ALA A 111 -7.88 3.80 -12.98
N MET A 112 -7.18 4.07 -11.88
CA MET A 112 -6.48 5.32 -11.63
C MET A 112 -5.06 5.05 -11.12
N SER A 113 -4.07 5.58 -11.84
CA SER A 113 -2.69 5.67 -11.38
C SER A 113 -2.54 6.86 -10.44
N LEU A 114 -2.12 6.60 -9.20
CA LEU A 114 -2.05 7.62 -8.17
C LEU A 114 -0.94 8.64 -8.40
N ARG A 115 0.19 8.21 -8.97
CA ARG A 115 1.31 9.08 -9.32
C ARG A 115 2.27 8.34 -10.27
N ASN A 116 2.69 9.01 -11.34
CA ASN A 116 3.70 8.48 -12.26
C ASN A 116 5.13 8.54 -11.65
N GLU A 117 5.86 7.43 -11.77
CA GLU A 117 7.32 7.31 -11.60
C GLU A 117 7.90 8.00 -10.34
N LEU A 118 7.53 7.57 -9.14
CA LEU A 118 8.14 8.11 -7.91
C LEU A 118 9.66 7.86 -7.91
N ARG A 119 10.44 8.92 -7.67
CA ARG A 119 11.89 8.96 -7.94
C ARG A 119 12.61 10.09 -7.20
N GLY A 120 13.90 10.26 -7.46
CA GLY A 120 14.69 11.38 -6.96
C GLY A 120 15.28 11.16 -5.57
N SER A 121 16.15 12.07 -5.15
CA SER A 121 16.99 11.93 -3.94
C SER A 121 16.22 11.93 -2.62
N ARG A 122 14.97 12.43 -2.60
CA ARG A 122 14.10 12.42 -1.42
C ARG A 122 13.34 11.12 -1.20
N GLN A 123 13.34 10.24 -2.20
CA GLN A 123 12.53 9.03 -2.17
C GLN A 123 12.91 8.15 -0.97
N ASN A 124 11.90 7.66 -0.27
CA ASN A 124 12.09 6.77 0.87
C ASN A 124 10.84 5.92 1.09
N GLU A 125 11.05 4.70 1.60
CA GLU A 125 9.97 3.75 1.84
C GLU A 125 8.92 4.33 2.80
N GLN A 126 9.33 4.96 3.90
CA GLN A 126 8.43 5.42 4.96
C GLN A 126 7.37 6.41 4.47
N ASP A 127 7.78 7.43 3.71
CA ASP A 127 6.85 8.41 3.13
C ASP A 127 6.03 7.79 2.00
N TRP A 128 6.62 6.91 1.19
CA TRP A 128 5.87 6.17 0.17
C TRP A 128 4.71 5.41 0.82
N TYR A 129 4.99 4.60 1.86
CA TYR A 129 3.99 3.86 2.64
C TYR A 129 2.94 4.78 3.22
N ARG A 130 3.37 5.88 3.84
CA ARG A 130 2.49 6.82 4.51
C ARG A 130 1.51 7.49 3.54
N TYR A 131 1.97 7.94 2.39
CA TYR A 131 1.18 8.76 1.49
C TYR A 131 0.42 7.93 0.46
N ILE A 132 1.02 6.89 -0.12
CA ILE A 132 0.33 6.01 -1.08
C ILE A 132 -0.85 5.30 -0.43
N VAL A 133 -0.68 4.74 0.78
CA VAL A 133 -1.79 4.08 1.50
C VAL A 133 -2.92 5.06 1.79
N LYS A 134 -2.61 6.32 2.14
CA LYS A 134 -3.62 7.35 2.38
C LYS A 134 -4.34 7.75 1.08
N GLY A 135 -3.60 8.00 0.01
CA GLY A 135 -4.17 8.34 -1.30
C GLY A 135 -5.07 7.23 -1.83
N ALA A 136 -4.60 5.98 -1.78
CA ALA A 136 -5.38 4.80 -2.20
C ALA A 136 -6.69 4.66 -1.42
N ARG A 137 -6.65 4.83 -0.08
CA ARG A 137 -7.86 4.80 0.76
C ARG A 137 -8.83 5.92 0.42
N MET A 138 -8.33 7.12 0.12
CA MET A 138 -9.19 8.24 -0.26
C MET A 138 -9.85 8.01 -1.62
N VAL A 139 -9.11 7.50 -2.60
CA VAL A 139 -9.66 7.12 -3.91
C VAL A 139 -10.71 6.04 -3.75
N HIS A 140 -10.41 4.94 -3.04
CA HIS A 140 -11.36 3.85 -2.85
C HIS A 140 -12.62 4.28 -2.08
N LYS A 141 -12.49 5.22 -1.13
CA LYS A 141 -13.66 5.80 -0.44
C LYS A 141 -14.55 6.62 -1.39
N ALA A 142 -13.94 7.34 -2.34
CA ALA A 142 -14.65 8.19 -3.30
C ALA A 142 -15.24 7.40 -4.48
N ASN A 143 -14.58 6.32 -4.88
CA ASN A 143 -14.98 5.42 -5.93
C ASN A 143 -14.53 4.00 -5.57
N PRO A 144 -15.42 3.15 -5.02
CA PRO A 144 -15.05 1.81 -4.57
C PRO A 144 -14.76 0.83 -5.72
N ASP A 145 -15.27 1.12 -6.92
CA ASP A 145 -15.21 0.21 -8.07
C ASP A 145 -13.96 0.42 -8.94
N VAL A 146 -13.23 1.54 -8.77
CA VAL A 146 -12.04 1.83 -9.57
C VAL A 146 -10.80 1.11 -9.05
N LEU A 147 -10.03 0.50 -9.96
CA LEU A 147 -8.75 -0.09 -9.63
C LEU A 147 -7.71 1.00 -9.31
N VAL A 148 -6.94 0.82 -8.25
CA VAL A 148 -5.88 1.75 -7.86
C VAL A 148 -4.52 1.20 -8.29
N ILE A 149 -3.83 1.93 -9.17
CA ILE A 149 -2.48 1.61 -9.61
C ILE A 149 -1.50 2.50 -8.85
N VAL A 150 -0.45 1.89 -8.30
CA VAL A 150 0.59 2.58 -7.53
C VAL A 150 1.94 2.36 -8.16
N SER A 151 2.70 3.43 -8.38
CA SER A 151 4.07 3.35 -8.89
C SER A 151 5.04 3.02 -7.77
N GLY A 152 6.06 2.22 -8.09
CA GLY A 152 7.19 1.94 -7.21
C GLY A 152 8.16 3.11 -7.08
N LEU A 153 9.28 2.87 -6.40
CA LEU A 153 10.41 3.77 -6.33
C LEU A 153 11.28 3.65 -7.58
N ASN A 154 12.29 4.51 -7.72
CA ASN A 154 13.26 4.47 -8.81
C ASN A 154 12.59 4.48 -10.20
N TRP A 155 11.82 5.53 -10.52
CA TRP A 155 11.04 5.62 -11.76
C TRP A 155 10.03 4.47 -11.92
N GLY A 156 9.48 3.99 -10.80
CA GLY A 156 8.57 2.84 -10.79
C GLY A 156 9.22 1.48 -11.03
N THR A 157 10.55 1.41 -11.17
CA THR A 157 11.26 0.14 -11.43
C THR A 157 11.59 -0.65 -10.16
N ASP A 158 11.49 -0.04 -8.98
CA ASP A 158 11.76 -0.70 -7.71
C ASP A 158 10.48 -0.88 -6.87
N LEU A 159 10.05 -2.13 -6.75
CA LEU A 159 9.01 -2.58 -5.81
C LEU A 159 9.58 -3.53 -4.75
N SER A 160 10.90 -3.71 -4.68
CA SER A 160 11.55 -4.69 -3.79
C SER A 160 11.30 -4.38 -2.32
N PHE A 161 11.12 -3.11 -1.97
CA PHE A 161 10.78 -2.65 -0.63
C PHE A 161 9.41 -3.14 -0.13
N LEU A 162 8.53 -3.58 -1.03
CA LEU A 162 7.28 -4.24 -0.66
C LEU A 162 7.52 -5.61 -0.01
N ARG A 163 8.63 -6.29 -0.32
CA ARG A 163 9.00 -7.53 0.37
C ARG A 163 9.30 -7.32 1.86
N LYS A 164 9.73 -6.10 2.23
CA LYS A 164 10.17 -5.78 3.59
C LYS A 164 9.02 -5.50 4.57
N ASN A 165 7.82 -5.26 4.06
CA ASN A 165 6.64 -5.11 4.91
C ASN A 165 5.58 -6.01 4.29
N LEU A 166 5.21 -7.09 4.97
CA LEU A 166 4.19 -8.02 4.47
C LEU A 166 2.82 -7.33 4.47
N TRP A 167 2.20 -7.18 3.30
CA TRP A 167 0.97 -6.37 3.15
C TRP A 167 -0.32 -7.16 3.31
N ALA A 168 -0.26 -8.48 3.24
CA ALA A 168 -1.45 -9.30 3.34
C ALA A 168 -1.10 -10.72 3.81
N LEU A 169 -2.01 -11.28 4.63
CA LEU A 169 -2.19 -12.73 4.72
C LEU A 169 -2.76 -13.17 3.36
N GLN A 170 -1.87 -13.30 2.39
CA GLN A 170 -2.20 -13.68 1.02
C GLN A 170 -1.52 -15.02 0.74
N GLY A 171 -2.17 -15.86 -0.03
CA GLY A 171 -1.56 -17.02 -0.67
C GLY A 171 -1.80 -16.98 -2.17
N ASN A 172 -1.44 -18.07 -2.83
CA ASN A 172 -1.22 -18.06 -4.28
C ASN A 172 -2.48 -17.71 -5.10
N TYR A 173 -2.27 -16.96 -6.20
CA TYR A 173 -3.28 -16.75 -7.24
C TYR A 173 -2.96 -17.56 -8.50
N TYR A 174 -4.02 -17.90 -9.25
CA TYR A 174 -3.90 -18.58 -10.54
C TYR A 174 -3.42 -17.59 -11.62
N LEU A 175 -2.27 -17.89 -12.24
CA LEU A 175 -1.87 -17.27 -13.50
C LEU A 175 -2.47 -18.07 -14.65
N ARG A 176 -3.09 -17.39 -15.62
CA ARG A 176 -3.90 -17.98 -16.70
C ARG A 176 -3.16 -19.06 -17.52
N ASP A 177 -1.83 -18.97 -17.57
CA ASP A 177 -0.99 -19.87 -18.37
C ASP A 177 0.00 -20.71 -17.51
N HIS A 178 -0.02 -20.61 -16.18
CA HIS A 178 0.89 -21.34 -15.29
C HIS A 178 0.13 -21.92 -14.10
N THR A 179 0.19 -23.25 -13.93
CA THR A 179 -0.39 -23.93 -12.76
C THR A 179 0.46 -23.64 -11.52
N ASN A 180 -0.12 -22.99 -10.51
CA ASN A 180 0.39 -22.93 -9.13
C ASN A 180 1.84 -22.45 -8.96
N ALA A 181 2.18 -21.26 -9.44
CA ALA A 181 3.43 -20.60 -9.02
C ALA A 181 3.32 -20.17 -7.55
N GLU A 182 4.37 -20.40 -6.76
CA GLU A 182 4.43 -19.95 -5.36
C GLU A 182 4.50 -18.42 -5.26
N GLU A 183 3.59 -17.83 -4.49
CA GLU A 183 3.51 -16.40 -4.24
C GLU A 183 4.58 -15.99 -3.22
N THR A 184 5.72 -15.54 -3.73
CA THR A 184 6.88 -15.10 -2.92
C THR A 184 6.65 -13.80 -2.12
N PHE A 185 5.57 -13.08 -2.38
CA PHE A 185 5.16 -11.85 -1.70
C PHE A 185 4.11 -12.08 -0.60
N GLY A 186 3.62 -13.32 -0.44
CA GLY A 186 2.67 -13.73 0.60
C GLY A 186 3.33 -14.06 1.95
N ILE A 187 2.55 -13.98 3.04
CA ILE A 187 3.00 -14.42 4.39
C ILE A 187 3.10 -15.94 4.45
N LEU A 188 2.20 -16.65 3.77
CA LEU A 188 2.11 -18.10 3.82
C LEU A 188 2.64 -18.74 2.53
N ASP A 189 3.11 -19.98 2.65
CA ASP A 189 3.51 -20.81 1.53
C ASP A 189 2.29 -21.30 0.71
N ILE A 190 2.56 -22.08 -0.34
CA ILE A 190 1.51 -22.63 -1.22
C ILE A 190 0.46 -23.48 -0.48
N ASN A 191 0.83 -24.05 0.66
CA ASN A 191 -0.02 -24.93 1.45
C ASN A 191 -0.84 -24.17 2.51
N TRP A 192 -0.59 -22.86 2.68
CA TRP A 192 -1.23 -21.99 3.66
C TRP A 192 -1.02 -22.39 5.12
N ASP A 193 -0.07 -23.27 5.41
CA ASP A 193 0.20 -23.81 6.75
C ASP A 193 1.57 -23.42 7.29
N HIS A 194 2.49 -22.98 6.43
CA HIS A 194 3.81 -22.49 6.82
C HIS A 194 4.08 -21.07 6.34
N LEU A 195 4.99 -20.37 7.04
CA LEU A 195 5.49 -19.08 6.58
C LEU A 195 6.32 -19.26 5.32
N ASN A 196 6.18 -18.34 4.37
CA ASN A 196 7.04 -18.35 3.18
C ASN A 196 8.52 -18.24 3.61
N PRO A 197 9.41 -19.15 3.18
CA PRO A 197 10.81 -19.19 3.60
C PRO A 197 11.62 -17.93 3.22
N ASN A 198 11.11 -17.09 2.31
CA ASN A 198 11.71 -15.79 1.98
C ASN A 198 11.36 -14.67 2.98
N SER A 199 10.53 -14.92 3.99
CA SER A 199 10.17 -13.94 5.02
C SER A 199 11.19 -13.90 6.16
N ASN A 200 12.23 -13.06 6.01
CA ASN A 200 13.35 -12.99 6.95
C ASN A 200 13.09 -12.08 8.18
N PHE A 201 11.87 -12.09 8.72
CA PHE A 201 11.51 -11.26 9.88
C PHE A 201 11.52 -12.07 11.18
N PRO A 202 12.10 -11.54 12.28
CA PRO A 202 11.97 -12.17 13.58
C PRO A 202 10.49 -12.23 13.96
N THR A 203 9.94 -13.45 13.97
CA THR A 203 8.54 -13.70 14.27
C THR A 203 8.26 -13.37 15.73
N SER A 204 7.30 -12.48 15.94
CA SER A 204 6.81 -12.12 17.26
C SER A 204 5.30 -12.21 17.29
N TYR A 205 4.76 -12.90 18.29
CA TYR A 205 3.34 -13.09 18.50
C TYR A 205 2.75 -12.01 19.40
N ILE A 206 1.50 -11.66 19.11
CA ILE A 206 0.62 -10.93 20.02
C ILE A 206 -0.39 -11.94 20.54
N LEU A 207 -0.42 -12.13 21.85
CA LEU A 207 -1.39 -13.00 22.50
C LEU A 207 -2.67 -12.22 22.79
N TYR A 208 -3.82 -12.84 22.51
CA TYR A 208 -5.14 -12.26 22.63
C TYR A 208 -6.00 -13.12 23.55
N HIS A 209 -6.71 -12.48 24.48
CA HIS A 209 -7.68 -13.16 25.34
C HIS A 209 -9.08 -13.09 24.70
N PRO A 210 -9.59 -14.19 24.13
CA PRO A 210 -10.77 -14.18 23.27
C PRO A 210 -12.04 -13.69 23.98
N GLU A 211 -12.23 -14.05 25.25
CA GLU A 211 -13.42 -13.68 26.01
C GLU A 211 -13.45 -12.20 26.38
N SER A 212 -12.29 -11.59 26.68
CA SER A 212 -12.23 -10.20 27.14
C SER A 212 -11.95 -9.21 26.03
N GLY A 213 -11.49 -9.69 24.87
CA GLY A 213 -11.10 -8.89 23.73
C GLY A 213 -9.80 -8.09 23.91
N LYS A 214 -9.01 -8.43 24.94
CA LYS A 214 -7.80 -7.69 25.34
C LYS A 214 -6.53 -8.44 24.96
N CYS A 215 -5.44 -7.70 24.75
CA CYS A 215 -4.13 -8.30 24.55
C CYS A 215 -3.52 -8.74 25.88
N ILE A 216 -2.76 -9.84 25.87
CA ILE A 216 -1.97 -10.32 27.01
C ILE A 216 -0.60 -9.67 27.02
N GLY A 217 -0.22 -9.10 28.16
CA GLY A 217 1.09 -8.52 28.41
C GLY A 217 1.64 -8.91 29.78
N ALA A 218 2.87 -8.46 30.06
CA ALA A 218 3.51 -8.64 31.37
C ALA A 218 3.91 -7.27 31.93
N ASN A 219 3.75 -7.04 33.23
CA ASN A 219 4.07 -5.74 33.84
C ASN A 219 5.53 -5.71 34.35
N VAL A 220 5.97 -4.58 34.93
CA VAL A 220 7.34 -4.45 35.47
C VAL A 220 7.67 -5.43 36.60
N LYS A 221 6.66 -6.04 37.23
CA LYS A 221 6.79 -7.10 38.24
C LYS A 221 6.73 -8.51 37.66
N ASN A 222 6.72 -8.64 36.32
CA ASN A 222 6.55 -9.91 35.60
C ASN A 222 5.21 -10.61 35.86
N GLU A 223 4.16 -9.86 36.21
CA GLU A 223 2.81 -10.40 36.33
C GLU A 223 2.10 -10.32 34.98
N VAL A 224 1.39 -11.38 34.61
CA VAL A 224 0.61 -11.46 33.37
C VAL A 224 -0.70 -10.69 33.56
N PHE A 225 -1.05 -9.82 32.61
CA PHE A 225 -2.27 -9.02 32.68
C PHE A 225 -2.89 -8.79 31.29
N THR A 226 -4.18 -8.41 31.27
CA THR A 226 -4.91 -8.07 30.04
C THR A 226 -5.03 -6.56 29.86
N SER A 227 -4.84 -6.04 28.65
CA SER A 227 -4.90 -4.60 28.38
C SER A 227 -5.40 -4.22 26.99
N ASN A 228 -5.97 -3.02 26.88
CA ASN A 228 -6.38 -2.37 25.64
C ASN A 228 -5.33 -1.40 25.08
N SER A 229 -4.25 -1.13 25.82
CA SER A 229 -3.33 -0.05 25.48
C SER A 229 -2.31 -0.47 24.43
N ARG A 230 -2.28 0.25 23.29
CA ARG A 230 -1.28 0.09 22.21
C ARG A 230 0.17 0.47 22.62
N ARG A 231 0.40 0.91 23.86
CA ARG A 231 1.69 1.42 24.37
C ARG A 231 2.73 0.34 24.71
N TRP A 232 2.41 -0.95 24.58
CA TRP A 232 3.25 -2.06 25.08
C TRP A 232 3.98 -2.86 23.99
N TRP A 233 4.39 -2.20 22.91
CA TRP A 233 5.15 -2.82 21.81
C TRP A 233 6.50 -3.45 22.25
N SER A 234 6.90 -3.26 23.51
CA SER A 234 8.12 -3.80 24.13
C SER A 234 7.99 -5.21 24.70
N ARG A 235 6.80 -5.83 24.72
CA ARG A 235 6.58 -7.15 25.37
C ARG A 235 5.87 -8.11 24.45
N ARG A 236 6.55 -8.36 23.34
CA ARG A 236 6.19 -9.35 22.34
C ARG A 236 6.44 -10.77 22.87
N TRP A 237 5.74 -11.74 22.30
CA TRP A 237 5.91 -13.14 22.64
C TRP A 237 6.63 -13.88 21.51
N SER A 238 7.40 -14.91 21.81
CA SER A 238 7.96 -15.83 20.82
C SER A 238 7.61 -17.26 21.21
N GLN A 239 7.52 -18.15 20.23
CA GLN A 239 7.28 -19.57 20.46
C GLN A 239 8.22 -20.38 19.58
N ASP A 240 8.93 -21.32 20.19
CA ASP A 240 9.98 -22.11 19.54
C ASP A 240 9.41 -23.32 18.76
N GLY A 241 8.15 -23.23 18.30
CA GLY A 241 7.41 -24.30 17.62
C GLY A 241 6.24 -24.87 18.45
N ASP A 242 5.40 -25.70 17.80
CA ASP A 242 4.24 -26.31 18.45
C ASP A 242 4.67 -27.27 19.57
N GLY A 243 4.10 -27.10 20.77
CA GLY A 243 4.53 -27.78 21.98
C GLY A 243 5.76 -27.18 22.66
N GLY A 244 6.35 -26.12 22.11
CA GLY A 244 7.40 -25.34 22.74
C GLY A 244 6.87 -24.29 23.74
N PRO A 245 7.76 -23.65 24.51
CA PRO A 245 7.37 -22.59 25.43
C PRO A 245 7.03 -21.29 24.71
N ILE A 246 6.04 -20.57 25.24
CA ILE A 246 5.74 -19.19 24.83
C ILE A 246 6.58 -18.26 25.71
N ARG A 247 7.61 -17.66 25.14
CA ARG A 247 8.60 -16.82 25.81
C ARG A 247 8.24 -15.35 25.72
N LEU A 248 8.53 -14.62 26.79
CA LEU A 248 8.50 -13.17 26.77
C LEU A 248 9.81 -12.66 26.14
N MET A 249 9.70 -12.04 24.97
CA MET A 249 10.87 -11.57 24.21
C MET A 249 11.69 -10.57 25.02
N GLY A 250 13.03 -10.71 24.95
CA GLY A 250 13.96 -9.90 25.75
C GLY A 250 14.07 -10.33 27.21
N SER A 251 13.52 -11.48 27.59
CA SER A 251 13.65 -12.06 28.92
C SER A 251 13.89 -13.58 28.87
N ALA A 252 14.33 -14.16 29.99
CA ALA A 252 14.44 -15.60 30.15
C ALA A 252 13.13 -16.28 30.60
N LEU A 253 12.02 -15.52 30.67
CA LEU A 253 10.74 -15.98 31.21
C LEU A 253 9.81 -16.51 30.11
N CYS A 254 8.95 -17.45 30.47
CA CYS A 254 7.90 -18.01 29.62
C CYS A 254 6.59 -18.21 30.40
N LEU A 255 5.50 -18.41 29.67
CA LEU A 255 4.21 -18.75 30.24
C LEU A 255 4.19 -20.17 30.78
N LYS A 256 3.77 -20.30 32.04
CA LYS A 256 3.58 -21.57 32.73
C LYS A 256 2.16 -21.65 33.28
N VAL A 257 1.49 -22.77 33.04
CA VAL A 257 0.19 -23.08 33.64
C VAL A 257 0.38 -23.53 35.08
N VAL A 258 -0.45 -22.99 35.96
CA VAL A 258 -0.44 -23.29 37.40
C VAL A 258 -1.55 -24.26 37.77
N GLY A 259 -2.72 -24.13 37.14
CA GLY A 259 -3.91 -24.92 37.42
C GLY A 259 -5.03 -24.63 36.43
N ASP A 260 -5.95 -25.57 36.28
CA ASP A 260 -7.16 -25.36 35.48
C ASP A 260 -8.00 -24.21 36.04
N GLY A 261 -8.43 -23.30 35.17
CA GLY A 261 -9.18 -22.10 35.56
C GLY A 261 -8.35 -21.03 36.27
N LEU A 262 -7.05 -21.24 36.49
CA LEU A 262 -6.15 -20.24 37.06
C LEU A 262 -5.40 -19.47 35.97
N PRO A 263 -5.13 -18.17 36.16
CA PRO A 263 -4.30 -17.41 35.24
C PRO A 263 -2.89 -18.00 35.12
N PRO A 264 -2.32 -18.08 33.90
CA PRO A 264 -0.94 -18.49 33.72
C PRO A 264 0.02 -17.44 34.31
N ILE A 265 1.19 -17.90 34.73
CA ILE A 265 2.24 -17.04 35.31
C ILE A 265 3.46 -17.00 34.40
N LEU A 266 4.34 -16.03 34.64
CA LEU A 266 5.69 -16.07 34.09
C LEU A 266 6.60 -16.90 34.99
N SER A 267 7.37 -17.80 34.38
CA SER A 267 8.35 -18.65 35.06
C SER A 267 9.64 -18.74 34.26
N SER A 268 10.75 -19.02 34.95
CA SER A 268 12.01 -19.42 34.31
C SER A 268 12.03 -20.90 33.90
N ASP A 269 11.08 -21.69 34.38
CA ASP A 269 10.93 -23.11 34.05
C ASP A 269 10.22 -23.27 32.69
N CYS A 270 10.97 -23.15 31.61
CA CYS A 270 10.45 -23.21 30.24
C CYS A 270 10.56 -24.57 29.56
N LEU A 271 11.01 -25.59 30.29
CA LEU A 271 11.21 -26.95 29.77
C LEU A 271 10.22 -27.95 30.35
N SER A 272 9.44 -27.57 31.38
CA SER A 272 8.40 -28.42 31.93
C SER A 272 7.17 -28.51 31.02
N GLN A 273 6.40 -29.59 31.19
CA GLN A 273 5.14 -29.81 30.46
C GLN A 273 4.11 -28.70 30.72
N GLN A 274 4.14 -28.09 31.90
CA GLN A 274 3.28 -26.96 32.27
C GLN A 274 3.59 -25.69 31.47
N SER A 275 4.78 -25.62 30.86
CA SER A 275 5.21 -24.51 30.00
C SER A 275 5.18 -24.88 28.52
N ALA A 276 4.73 -26.08 28.16
CA ALA A 276 4.63 -26.55 26.79
C ALA A 276 3.23 -26.24 26.22
N TRP A 277 3.17 -25.35 25.22
CA TRP A 277 1.90 -24.89 24.65
C TRP A 277 1.71 -25.49 23.25
N LYS A 278 0.58 -26.17 23.05
CA LYS A 278 0.23 -26.83 21.79
C LYS A 278 -1.00 -26.22 21.17
N SER A 279 -1.07 -26.22 19.85
CA SER A 279 -2.26 -25.85 19.14
C SER A 279 -3.36 -26.89 19.32
N VAL A 280 -4.57 -26.41 19.59
CA VAL A 280 -5.78 -27.25 19.79
C VAL A 280 -6.86 -26.98 18.76
N SER A 281 -6.64 -26.04 17.84
CA SER A 281 -7.59 -25.67 16.80
C SER A 281 -7.02 -25.98 15.42
N LYS A 282 -7.88 -26.38 14.47
CA LYS A 282 -7.51 -26.52 13.05
C LYS A 282 -6.99 -25.22 12.42
N SER A 283 -7.34 -24.06 12.97
CA SER A 283 -6.85 -22.75 12.52
C SER A 283 -5.45 -22.41 13.04
N ASN A 284 -4.89 -23.25 13.92
CA ASN A 284 -3.67 -22.98 14.66
C ASN A 284 -3.65 -21.72 15.56
N LEU A 285 -4.82 -21.09 15.79
CA LEU A 285 -4.94 -19.84 16.56
C LEU A 285 -5.24 -20.02 18.06
N HIS A 286 -5.66 -21.21 18.48
CA HIS A 286 -5.90 -21.53 19.89
C HIS A 286 -4.81 -22.45 20.42
N LEU A 287 -4.18 -22.02 21.52
CA LEU A 287 -3.13 -22.76 22.20
C LEU A 287 -3.65 -23.25 23.57
N ALA A 288 -3.24 -24.44 23.96
CA ALA A 288 -3.45 -24.97 25.30
C ALA A 288 -2.16 -25.66 25.78
N ALA A 289 -1.88 -25.54 27.07
CA ALA A 289 -0.87 -26.39 27.71
C ALA A 289 -1.55 -27.57 28.37
N LYS A 290 -0.83 -28.69 28.51
CA LYS A 290 -1.30 -29.83 29.29
C LYS A 290 -0.86 -29.67 30.74
N MET A 291 -1.81 -29.82 31.64
CA MET A 291 -1.53 -30.21 33.02
C MET A 291 -1.31 -31.74 33.00
N ASN A 292 -0.25 -32.21 33.66
CA ASN A 292 -0.15 -33.63 33.99
C ASN A 292 -1.20 -33.98 35.06
#